data_AF-A0A844TJ56-F1
#
_entry.id   AF-A0A844TJ56-F1
#
_cell.length_a   1.000
_cell.length_b   1.000
_cell.length_c   1.000
_cell.angle_alpha   90.00
_cell.angle_beta   90.00
_cell.angle_gamma   90.00
#
_symmetry.space_group_name_H-M   'P 1'
#
loop_
_entity.id
_entity.type
_entity.pdbx_description
1 polymer ?
#
loop_
_entity_poly.entity_id
_entity_poly.type
_entity_poly.pdbx_seq_one_letter_code
_entity_poly.pdbx_strand_id
1 'polypeptide(L)'
;MPRISTASPRASRNTRNGPSPLQTRISGLLREARWILFAALAAWLTLVLATWSPSDPGWSHSVTNEAIHNRGGMFGAYLSDILLYLFGFSAWWWVVLLLQRVRAGYRRLASHLRASTNKPDEVLPRVRWEEGIGFFLVLIGSLGIEALRLYSWGMHLPGGTDGASGAGGVIGQMLATNLSQAVGFTGATLALLVMLAIGLSLFFSFSWLHVAERVGIWVEGVGRRIRDTYSARQDRKV
;
A
#
# COMPACT_ATOMS: atom_id res chain seq x y z
N MET A 1 -1.68 78.70 4.08
CA MET A 1 -1.50 77.57 3.13
C MET A 1 -2.63 76.57 3.35
N PRO A 2 -3.40 76.18 2.31
CA PRO A 2 -4.57 75.33 2.46
C PRO A 2 -4.15 73.85 2.56
N ARG A 3 -4.77 73.08 3.47
CA ARG A 3 -4.56 71.62 3.56
C ARG A 3 -5.41 70.93 2.49
N ILE A 4 -4.74 70.29 1.54
CA ILE A 4 -5.34 69.48 0.49
C ILE A 4 -5.95 68.23 1.14
N SER A 5 -7.26 68.06 0.98
CA SER A 5 -7.99 66.86 1.37
C SER A 5 -7.68 65.75 0.36
N THR A 6 -6.92 64.73 0.77
CA THR A 6 -6.65 63.55 -0.06
C THR A 6 -7.77 62.52 0.15
N ALA A 7 -8.65 62.41 -0.85
CA ALA A 7 -9.67 61.37 -0.89
C ALA A 7 -9.02 59.97 -0.89
N SER A 8 -9.50 59.10 0.00
CA SER A 8 -9.08 57.70 0.09
C SER A 8 -9.57 56.93 -1.15
N PRO A 9 -8.71 56.16 -1.85
CA PRO A 9 -9.14 55.36 -2.99
C PRO A 9 -9.95 54.17 -2.47
N ARG A 10 -11.23 54.10 -2.90
CA ARG A 10 -12.13 52.96 -2.69
C ARG A 10 -11.44 51.68 -3.20
N ALA A 11 -11.08 50.78 -2.29
CA ALA A 11 -10.55 49.47 -2.65
C ALA A 11 -11.58 48.73 -3.51
N SER A 12 -11.23 48.46 -4.77
CA SER A 12 -12.01 47.61 -5.65
C SER A 12 -12.11 46.22 -5.02
N ARG A 13 -13.35 45.82 -4.70
CA ARG A 13 -13.65 44.50 -4.16
C ARG A 13 -13.30 43.48 -5.25
N ASN A 14 -12.16 42.81 -5.07
CA ASN A 14 -11.65 41.79 -5.98
C ASN A 14 -12.65 40.63 -6.06
N THR A 15 -13.50 40.61 -7.10
CA THR A 15 -14.38 39.47 -7.39
C THR A 15 -13.51 38.36 -7.96
N ARG A 16 -12.87 37.59 -7.06
CA ARG A 16 -12.34 36.26 -7.42
C ARG A 16 -13.52 35.44 -7.92
N ASN A 17 -13.67 35.36 -9.24
CA ASN A 17 -14.58 34.45 -9.90
C ASN A 17 -14.24 33.05 -9.37
N GLY A 18 -15.14 32.47 -8.57
CA GLY A 18 -15.03 31.07 -8.15
C GLY A 18 -15.03 30.15 -9.39
N PRO A 19 -14.55 28.90 -9.25
CA PRO A 19 -14.52 27.96 -10.36
C PRO A 19 -15.90 27.82 -11.00
N SER A 20 -15.95 27.77 -12.33
CA SER A 20 -17.22 27.72 -13.07
C SER A 20 -18.00 26.43 -12.74
N PRO A 21 -19.35 26.42 -12.83
CA PRO A 21 -20.15 25.23 -12.51
C PRO A 21 -19.83 24.00 -13.38
N LEU A 22 -19.22 24.21 -14.55
CA LEU A 22 -18.68 23.13 -15.38
C LEU A 22 -17.35 22.59 -14.82
N GLN A 23 -16.47 23.45 -14.32
CA GLN A 23 -15.20 23.04 -13.67
C GLN A 23 -15.45 22.22 -12.39
N THR A 24 -16.48 22.56 -11.61
CA THR A 24 -16.85 21.79 -10.41
C THR A 24 -17.41 20.41 -10.78
N ARG A 25 -18.23 20.30 -11.83
CA ARG A 25 -18.71 18.99 -12.33
C ARG A 25 -17.58 18.14 -12.90
N ILE A 26 -16.71 18.70 -13.74
CA ILE A 26 -15.57 17.98 -14.34
C ILE A 26 -14.60 17.49 -13.25
N SER A 27 -14.30 18.33 -12.24
CA SER A 27 -13.42 17.93 -11.14
C SER A 27 -14.05 16.86 -10.23
N GLY A 28 -15.37 16.81 -10.11
CA GLY A 28 -16.11 15.71 -9.49
C GLY A 28 -15.96 14.40 -10.28
N LEU A 29 -16.25 14.43 -11.58
CA LEU A 29 -16.15 13.26 -12.47
C LEU A 29 -14.72 12.71 -12.57
N LEU A 30 -13.71 13.58 -12.67
CA LEU A 30 -12.30 13.17 -12.67
C LEU A 30 -11.91 12.48 -11.35
N ARG A 31 -12.48 12.93 -10.23
CA ARG A 31 -12.22 12.33 -8.91
C ARG A 31 -12.87 10.97 -8.77
N GLU A 32 -14.06 10.78 -9.33
CA GLU A 32 -14.74 9.49 -9.42
C GLU A 32 -13.98 8.52 -10.34
N ALA A 33 -13.59 8.97 -11.54
CA ALA A 33 -12.83 8.15 -12.47
C ALA A 33 -11.48 7.67 -11.87
N ARG A 34 -10.85 8.50 -11.03
CA ARG A 34 -9.54 8.19 -10.46
C ARG A 34 -9.52 6.97 -9.54
N TRP A 35 -10.51 6.78 -8.67
CA TRP A 35 -10.50 5.62 -7.75
C TRP A 35 -10.86 4.33 -8.50
N ILE A 36 -11.72 4.42 -9.52
CA ILE A 36 -12.04 3.30 -10.42
C ILE A 36 -10.78 2.88 -11.19
N LEU A 37 -10.02 3.86 -11.71
CA LEU A 37 -8.75 3.60 -12.38
C LEU A 37 -7.76 2.89 -11.44
N PHE A 38 -7.60 3.34 -10.20
CA PHE A 38 -6.76 2.65 -9.23
C PHE A 38 -7.25 1.24 -8.90
N ALA A 39 -8.57 1.02 -8.88
CA ALA A 39 -9.14 -0.31 -8.64
C ALA A 39 -8.86 -1.26 -9.80
N ALA A 40 -9.02 -0.79 -11.04
CA ALA A 40 -8.66 -1.53 -12.23
C ALA A 40 -7.16 -1.85 -12.27
N LEU A 41 -6.31 -0.87 -11.95
CA LEU A 41 -4.85 -1.06 -11.87
C LEU A 41 -4.47 -2.08 -10.79
N ALA A 42 -5.09 -2.00 -9.60
CA ALA A 42 -4.84 -2.94 -8.51
C ALA A 42 -5.24 -4.37 -8.88
N ALA A 43 -6.41 -4.54 -9.49
CA ALA A 43 -6.91 -5.84 -9.94
C ALA A 43 -6.02 -6.41 -11.05
N TRP A 44 -5.63 -5.60 -12.03
CA TRP A 44 -4.75 -6.01 -13.11
C TRP A 44 -3.35 -6.38 -12.61
N LEU A 45 -2.75 -5.56 -11.73
CA LEU A 45 -1.44 -5.85 -11.14
C LEU A 45 -1.47 -7.13 -10.28
N THR A 46 -2.54 -7.33 -9.51
CA THR A 46 -2.77 -8.56 -8.74
C THR A 46 -2.80 -9.78 -9.65
N LEU A 47 -3.57 -9.70 -10.73
CA LEU A 47 -3.70 -10.78 -11.71
C LEU A 47 -2.34 -11.09 -12.37
N VAL A 48 -1.60 -10.06 -12.75
CA VAL A 48 -0.28 -10.20 -13.38
C VAL A 48 0.75 -10.82 -12.43
N LEU A 49 0.82 -10.39 -11.17
CA LEU A 49 1.72 -10.97 -10.17
C LEU A 49 1.31 -12.39 -9.77
N ALA A 50 0.00 -12.65 -9.62
CA ALA A 50 -0.52 -13.97 -9.24
C ALA A 50 -0.34 -15.03 -10.34
N THR A 51 -0.31 -14.60 -11.60
CA THR A 51 -0.16 -15.49 -12.77
C THR A 51 1.22 -15.44 -13.40
N TRP A 52 2.22 -14.95 -12.66
CA TRP A 52 3.61 -15.04 -13.09
C TRP A 52 4.05 -16.51 -13.22
N SER A 53 4.80 -16.79 -14.28
CA SER A 53 5.37 -18.10 -14.57
C SER A 53 6.80 -17.93 -15.09
N PRO A 54 7.77 -18.75 -14.64
CA PRO A 54 9.13 -18.73 -15.18
C PRO A 54 9.21 -19.23 -16.64
N SER A 55 8.12 -19.82 -17.17
CA SER A 55 8.04 -20.27 -18.56
C SER A 55 7.62 -19.16 -19.54
N ASP A 56 7.25 -17.99 -19.04
CA ASP A 56 6.87 -16.84 -19.85
C ASP A 56 8.12 -15.99 -20.21
N PRO A 57 8.11 -15.28 -21.36
CA PRO A 57 9.20 -14.39 -21.72
C PRO A 57 9.31 -13.23 -20.70
N GLY A 58 10.53 -13.00 -20.21
CA GLY A 58 10.81 -11.99 -19.19
C GLY A 58 12.13 -11.26 -19.43
N TRP A 59 12.43 -10.30 -18.56
CA TRP A 59 13.72 -9.60 -18.53
C TRP A 59 14.82 -10.50 -17.96
N SER A 60 14.49 -11.30 -16.95
CA SER A 60 15.42 -12.17 -16.24
C SER A 60 15.75 -13.46 -17.02
N HIS A 61 14.84 -13.92 -17.87
CA HIS A 61 14.98 -15.15 -18.65
C HIS A 61 14.34 -15.02 -20.04
N SER A 62 15.08 -15.42 -21.07
CA SER A 62 14.59 -15.48 -22.45
C SER A 62 14.08 -16.88 -22.76
N VAL A 63 12.77 -17.10 -22.61
CA VAL A 63 12.12 -18.37 -23.00
C VAL A 63 11.37 -18.17 -24.31
N THR A 64 11.67 -19.01 -25.30
CA THR A 64 10.96 -19.10 -26.58
C THR A 64 9.80 -20.09 -26.45
N ASN A 65 8.77 -19.72 -25.69
CA ASN A 65 7.51 -20.47 -25.63
C ASN A 65 6.43 -19.76 -26.47
N GLU A 66 5.62 -20.54 -27.19
CA GLU A 66 4.55 -20.01 -28.06
C GLU A 66 3.33 -19.52 -27.26
N ALA A 67 3.11 -20.01 -26.03
CA ALA A 67 1.97 -19.67 -25.20
C ALA A 67 2.37 -18.92 -23.92
N ILE A 68 1.83 -17.72 -23.75
CA ILE A 68 2.00 -16.89 -22.55
C ILE A 68 0.98 -17.32 -21.49
N HIS A 69 1.43 -17.71 -20.30
CA HIS A 69 0.60 -18.12 -19.18
C HIS A 69 0.06 -16.93 -18.37
N ASN A 70 0.83 -15.83 -18.30
CA ASN A 70 0.42 -14.63 -17.62
C ASN A 70 -0.86 -14.06 -18.22
N ARG A 71 -1.89 -13.90 -17.38
CA ARG A 71 -3.21 -13.42 -17.84
C ARG A 71 -3.21 -11.93 -18.21
N GLY A 72 -2.15 -11.19 -17.89
CA GLY A 72 -1.92 -9.83 -18.39
C GLY A 72 -1.24 -9.79 -19.76
N GLY A 73 -1.06 -10.93 -20.42
CA GLY A 73 -0.37 -11.05 -21.70
C GLY A 73 1.12 -10.77 -21.58
N MET A 74 1.75 -10.47 -22.72
CA MET A 74 3.21 -10.24 -22.80
C MET A 74 3.65 -9.11 -21.87
N PHE A 75 2.94 -7.98 -21.86
CA PHE A 75 3.28 -6.86 -20.98
C PHE A 75 3.19 -7.23 -19.50
N GLY A 76 2.18 -8.02 -19.11
CA GLY A 76 2.06 -8.55 -17.76
C GLY A 76 3.22 -9.47 -17.38
N ALA A 77 3.62 -10.38 -18.27
CA ALA A 77 4.75 -11.27 -18.05
C ALA A 77 6.04 -10.49 -17.75
N TYR A 78 6.40 -9.52 -18.58
CA TYR A 78 7.58 -8.67 -18.36
C TYR A 78 7.47 -7.84 -17.08
N LEU A 79 6.30 -7.23 -16.81
CA LEU A 79 6.15 -6.39 -15.64
C LEU A 79 6.24 -7.19 -14.34
N SER A 80 5.59 -8.34 -14.26
CA SER A 80 5.66 -9.23 -13.09
C SER A 80 7.08 -9.74 -12.88
N ASP A 81 7.76 -10.15 -13.95
CA ASP A 81 9.14 -10.60 -13.89
C ASP A 81 10.08 -9.51 -13.33
N ILE A 82 10.01 -8.28 -13.85
CA ILE A 82 10.82 -7.16 -13.38
C ILE A 82 10.51 -6.83 -11.91
N LEU A 83 9.23 -6.78 -11.53
CA LEU A 83 8.83 -6.45 -10.16
C LEU A 83 9.27 -7.52 -9.16
N LEU A 84 9.08 -8.80 -9.49
CA LEU A 84 9.50 -9.91 -8.63
C LEU A 84 11.02 -10.04 -8.58
N TYR A 85 11.73 -9.72 -9.66
CA TYR A 85 13.19 -9.69 -9.67
C TYR A 85 13.75 -8.53 -8.82
N LEU A 86 13.16 -7.34 -8.88
CA LEU A 86 13.64 -6.19 -8.11
C LEU A 86 13.25 -6.25 -6.63
N PHE A 87 12.02 -6.68 -6.35
CA PHE A 87 11.41 -6.57 -5.02
C PHE A 87 11.07 -7.91 -4.38
N GLY A 88 11.16 -9.04 -5.06
CA GLY A 88 10.76 -10.33 -4.50
C GLY A 88 9.29 -10.33 -4.07
N PHE A 89 8.99 -10.89 -2.90
CA PHE A 89 7.63 -10.88 -2.33
C PHE A 89 7.14 -9.47 -2.00
N SER A 90 8.03 -8.54 -1.70
CA SER A 90 7.68 -7.14 -1.46
C SER A 90 7.08 -6.43 -2.68
N ALA A 91 7.13 -7.02 -3.89
CA ALA A 91 6.38 -6.54 -5.05
C ALA A 91 4.87 -6.39 -4.76
N TRP A 92 4.33 -7.23 -3.88
CA TRP A 92 2.92 -7.20 -3.47
C TRP A 92 2.54 -5.94 -2.69
N TRP A 93 3.49 -5.22 -2.07
CA TRP A 93 3.21 -3.94 -1.41
C TRP A 93 2.70 -2.89 -2.38
N TRP A 94 3.10 -2.93 -3.66
CA TRP A 94 2.54 -2.04 -4.69
C TRP A 94 1.05 -2.26 -4.89
N VAL A 95 0.58 -3.51 -4.86
CA VAL A 95 -0.86 -3.83 -4.88
C VAL A 95 -1.55 -3.26 -3.65
N VAL A 96 -0.97 -3.45 -2.46
CA VAL A 96 -1.53 -2.93 -1.20
C VAL A 96 -1.64 -1.40 -1.24
N LEU A 97 -0.64 -0.70 -1.78
CA LEU A 97 -0.69 0.75 -1.98
C LEU A 97 -1.85 1.17 -2.87
N LEU A 98 -2.06 0.48 -4.01
CA LEU A 98 -3.17 0.78 -4.90
C LEU A 98 -4.52 0.55 -4.21
N LEU A 99 -4.68 -0.58 -3.50
CA LEU A 99 -5.90 -0.87 -2.73
C LEU A 99 -6.16 0.17 -1.64
N GLN A 100 -5.11 0.66 -0.97
CA GLN A 100 -5.24 1.75 0.00
C GLN A 100 -5.73 3.04 -0.66
N ARG A 101 -5.23 3.38 -1.87
CA ARG A 101 -5.70 4.54 -2.65
C ARG A 101 -7.15 4.37 -3.10
N VAL A 102 -7.56 3.16 -3.49
CA VAL A 102 -8.97 2.83 -3.78
C VAL A 102 -9.84 3.05 -2.55
N ARG A 103 -9.46 2.50 -1.38
CA ARG A 103 -10.19 2.67 -0.13
C ARG A 103 -10.32 4.14 0.28
N ALA A 104 -9.25 4.92 0.09
CA ALA A 104 -9.27 6.36 0.35
C ALA A 104 -10.20 7.10 -0.61
N GLY A 105 -10.21 6.73 -1.90
CA GLY A 105 -11.12 7.29 -2.90
C GLY A 105 -12.59 6.96 -2.62
N TYR A 106 -12.89 5.68 -2.35
CA TYR A 106 -14.23 5.21 -2.04
C TYR A 106 -14.82 5.87 -0.79
N ARG A 107 -14.05 5.97 0.31
CA ARG A 107 -14.52 6.62 1.54
C ARG A 107 -14.88 8.10 1.34
N ARG A 108 -14.16 8.81 0.46
CA ARG A 108 -14.47 10.21 0.10
C ARG A 108 -15.77 10.31 -0.69
N LEU A 109 -15.99 9.41 -1.65
CA LEU A 109 -17.26 9.39 -2.39
C LEU A 109 -18.43 9.05 -1.47
N ALA A 110 -18.26 8.03 -0.62
CA ALA A 110 -19.27 7.63 0.34
C ALA A 110 -19.61 8.74 1.35
N SER A 111 -18.63 9.56 1.77
CA SER A 111 -18.90 10.70 2.64
C SER A 111 -19.62 11.82 1.90
N HIS A 112 -19.27 12.13 0.64
CA HIS A 112 -19.97 13.15 -0.17
C HIS A 112 -21.42 12.78 -0.45
N LEU A 113 -21.71 11.51 -0.76
CA LEU A 113 -23.08 11.02 -0.98
C LEU A 113 -23.92 11.03 0.31
N ARG A 114 -23.30 10.77 1.46
CA ARG A 114 -23.98 10.84 2.78
C ARG A 114 -24.12 12.27 3.30
N ALA A 115 -23.22 13.18 2.91
CA ALA A 115 -23.19 14.57 3.35
C ALA A 115 -24.00 15.52 2.45
N SER A 116 -24.99 15.02 1.70
CA SER A 116 -26.02 15.83 1.03
C SER A 116 -26.91 16.63 2.01
N THR A 117 -26.49 16.77 3.28
CA THR A 117 -27.06 17.63 4.30
C THR A 117 -25.92 18.36 5.03
N ASN A 118 -25.61 19.58 4.58
CA ASN A 118 -24.92 20.66 5.30
C ASN A 118 -23.59 20.35 6.02
N LYS A 119 -22.48 20.15 5.29
CA LYS A 119 -21.16 20.62 5.78
C LYS A 119 -20.30 21.20 4.64
N PRO A 120 -19.58 22.32 4.87
CA PRO A 120 -18.73 22.94 3.86
C PRO A 120 -17.54 22.05 3.55
N ASP A 121 -17.10 22.13 2.29
CA ASP A 121 -15.95 21.44 1.68
C ASP A 121 -14.81 21.20 2.69
N GLU A 122 -14.73 19.97 3.19
CA GLU A 122 -13.64 19.54 4.04
C GLU A 122 -12.36 19.61 3.19
N VAL A 123 -11.50 20.56 3.57
CA VAL A 123 -10.19 20.83 2.98
C VAL A 123 -9.53 19.50 2.64
N LEU A 124 -9.23 19.31 1.34
CA LEU A 124 -8.50 18.18 0.80
C LEU A 124 -7.49 17.68 1.84
N PRO A 125 -7.62 16.44 2.37
CA PRO A 125 -6.53 15.86 3.11
C PRO A 125 -5.37 15.80 2.12
N ARG A 126 -4.40 16.71 2.31
CA ARG A 126 -3.12 16.71 1.61
C ARG A 126 -2.64 15.27 1.64
N VAL A 127 -2.04 14.81 0.55
CA VAL A 127 -1.35 13.51 0.54
C VAL A 127 -0.46 13.52 1.78
N ARG A 128 -0.80 12.68 2.76
CA ARG A 128 -0.07 12.64 4.02
C ARG A 128 1.28 12.07 3.66
N TRP A 129 2.27 12.94 3.57
CA TRP A 129 3.64 12.57 3.23
C TRP A 129 4.16 11.48 4.18
N GLU A 130 3.66 11.46 5.42
CA GLU A 130 3.78 10.40 6.42
C GLU A 130 3.39 9.00 5.88
N GLU A 131 2.28 8.88 5.13
CA GLU A 131 1.87 7.61 4.51
C GLU A 131 2.87 7.17 3.43
N GLY A 132 3.42 8.13 2.68
CA GLY A 132 4.45 7.86 1.68
C GLY A 132 5.75 7.35 2.31
N ILE A 133 6.22 8.01 3.37
CA ILE A 133 7.39 7.54 4.13
C ILE A 133 7.09 6.18 4.75
N GLY A 134 5.92 6.00 5.35
CA GLY A 134 5.48 4.73 5.90
C GLY A 134 5.56 3.60 4.87
N PHE A 135 5.06 3.84 3.66
CA PHE A 135 5.15 2.87 2.57
C PHE A 135 6.59 2.47 2.24
N PHE A 136 7.49 3.44 2.09
CA PHE A 136 8.89 3.13 1.78
C PHE A 136 9.59 2.41 2.94
N LEU A 137 9.31 2.75 4.19
CA LEU A 137 9.83 2.02 5.35
C LEU A 137 9.31 0.57 5.40
N VAL A 138 8.02 0.35 5.08
CA VAL A 138 7.45 -1.00 4.95
C VAL A 138 8.14 -1.76 3.83
N LEU A 139 8.31 -1.12 2.67
CA LEU A 139 8.93 -1.73 1.50
C LEU A 139 10.39 -2.13 1.82
N ILE A 140 11.21 -1.20 2.29
CA ILE A 140 12.63 -1.43 2.62
C ILE A 140 12.77 -2.48 3.75
N GLY A 141 11.96 -2.36 4.81
CA GLY A 141 11.95 -3.31 5.91
C GLY A 141 11.60 -4.73 5.45
N SER A 142 10.57 -4.86 4.61
CA SER A 142 10.13 -6.15 4.07
C SER A 142 11.17 -6.76 3.13
N LEU A 143 11.71 -5.98 2.18
CA LEU A 143 12.77 -6.41 1.26
C LEU A 143 13.96 -7.01 2.01
N GLY A 144 14.44 -6.32 3.05
CA GLY A 144 15.56 -6.79 3.86
C GLY A 144 15.23 -8.04 4.68
N ILE A 145 14.06 -8.09 5.32
CA ILE A 145 13.64 -9.26 6.11
C ILE A 145 13.46 -10.49 5.20
N GLU A 146 12.81 -10.31 4.06
CA GLU A 146 12.58 -11.36 3.07
C GLU A 146 13.92 -11.93 2.59
N ALA A 147 14.89 -11.08 2.27
CA ALA A 147 16.24 -11.51 1.91
C ALA A 147 16.97 -12.27 3.05
N LEU A 148 16.86 -11.81 4.30
CA LEU A 148 17.57 -12.40 5.44
C LEU A 148 16.92 -13.65 6.03
N ARG A 149 15.61 -13.83 5.87
CA ARG A 149 14.83 -14.85 6.61
C ARG A 149 14.00 -15.76 5.72
N LEU A 150 13.64 -15.34 4.51
CA LEU A 150 12.74 -16.09 3.62
C LEU A 150 13.44 -16.63 2.37
N TYR A 151 14.78 -16.71 2.39
CA TYR A 151 15.59 -17.19 1.27
C TYR A 151 15.06 -18.51 0.67
N SER A 152 14.77 -19.51 1.49
CA SER A 152 14.27 -20.82 1.03
C SER A 152 12.92 -20.74 0.30
N TRP A 153 12.06 -19.80 0.69
CA TRP A 153 10.75 -19.60 0.06
C TRP A 153 10.87 -18.84 -1.26
N GLY A 154 11.91 -18.01 -1.39
CA GLY A 154 12.22 -17.24 -2.61
C GLY A 154 12.91 -18.00 -3.72
N MET A 155 13.23 -19.29 -3.54
CA MET A 155 13.95 -20.09 -4.55
C MET A 155 13.20 -20.22 -5.88
N HIS A 156 11.87 -20.09 -5.87
CA HIS A 156 11.03 -20.18 -7.06
C HIS A 156 10.85 -18.84 -7.79
N LEU A 157 11.35 -17.74 -7.23
CA LEU A 157 11.26 -16.41 -7.83
C LEU A 157 12.41 -16.17 -8.83
N PRO A 158 12.28 -15.17 -9.72
CA PRO A 158 13.35 -14.77 -10.63
C PRO A 158 14.68 -14.55 -9.91
N GLY A 159 15.75 -15.19 -10.39
CA GLY A 159 17.09 -15.07 -9.81
C GLY A 159 17.24 -15.64 -8.39
N GLY A 160 16.31 -16.48 -7.93
CA GLY A 160 16.37 -17.14 -6.62
C GLY A 160 17.42 -18.24 -6.54
N THR A 161 17.56 -19.05 -7.60
CA THR A 161 18.55 -20.15 -7.68
C THR A 161 19.98 -19.67 -7.61
N ASP A 162 20.24 -18.48 -8.16
CA ASP A 162 21.60 -17.93 -8.30
C ASP A 162 21.96 -17.04 -7.09
N GLY A 163 21.02 -16.89 -6.13
CA GLY A 163 21.18 -16.04 -4.95
C GLY A 163 21.21 -14.53 -5.25
N ALA A 164 20.93 -14.13 -6.49
CA ALA A 164 21.00 -12.73 -6.93
C ALA A 164 19.80 -11.88 -6.49
N SER A 165 18.61 -12.49 -6.41
CA SER A 165 17.34 -11.80 -6.14
C SER A 165 16.53 -12.48 -5.03
N GLY A 166 16.00 -13.67 -5.31
CA GLY A 166 15.25 -14.48 -4.33
C GLY A 166 14.07 -13.74 -3.67
N ALA A 167 13.82 -14.05 -2.39
CA ALA A 167 12.62 -13.61 -1.69
C ALA A 167 12.52 -12.09 -1.49
N GLY A 168 13.65 -11.39 -1.31
CA GLY A 168 13.70 -9.93 -1.12
C GLY A 168 14.04 -9.15 -2.38
N GLY A 169 14.18 -9.82 -3.53
CA GLY A 169 14.66 -9.21 -4.76
C GLY A 169 16.12 -8.74 -4.68
N VAL A 170 16.63 -8.23 -5.80
CA VAL A 170 18.00 -7.68 -5.87
C VAL A 170 18.22 -6.58 -4.83
N ILE A 171 17.23 -5.70 -4.65
CA ILE A 171 17.34 -4.56 -3.72
C ILE A 171 17.43 -5.06 -2.27
N GLY A 172 16.58 -6.03 -1.89
CA GLY A 172 16.60 -6.62 -0.56
C GLY A 172 17.90 -7.36 -0.28
N GLN A 173 18.43 -8.11 -1.26
CA GLN A 173 19.69 -8.83 -1.12
C GLN A 173 20.88 -7.88 -0.90
N MET A 174 20.95 -6.78 -1.66
CA MET A 174 21.97 -5.74 -1.46
C MET A 174 21.85 -5.10 -0.08
N LEU A 175 20.64 -4.71 0.33
CA LEU A 175 20.39 -4.10 1.64
C LEU A 175 20.78 -5.06 2.78
N ALA A 176 20.29 -6.30 2.72
CA ALA A 176 20.53 -7.35 3.70
C ALA A 176 22.02 -7.64 3.90
N THR A 177 22.78 -7.73 2.80
CA THR A 177 24.22 -7.96 2.82
C THR A 177 24.95 -6.81 3.50
N ASN A 178 24.69 -5.57 3.08
CA ASN A 178 25.34 -4.38 3.67
C ASN A 178 24.98 -4.22 5.16
N LEU A 179 23.71 -4.40 5.53
CA LEU A 179 23.26 -4.23 6.90
C LEU A 179 23.82 -5.32 7.82
N SER A 180 23.89 -6.56 7.33
CA SER A 180 24.48 -7.67 8.08
C SER A 180 25.98 -7.49 8.30
N GLN A 181 26.69 -6.88 7.34
CA GLN A 181 28.11 -6.53 7.52
C GLN A 181 28.29 -5.40 8.55
N ALA A 182 27.38 -4.43 8.59
CA ALA A 182 27.51 -3.26 9.47
C ALA A 182 27.18 -3.57 10.95
N VAL A 183 26.10 -4.30 11.22
CA VAL A 183 25.56 -4.51 12.58
C VAL A 183 25.36 -5.99 12.95
N GLY A 184 25.81 -6.91 12.09
CA GLY A 184 25.61 -8.34 12.27
C GLY A 184 24.23 -8.82 11.83
N PHE A 185 24.11 -10.11 11.54
CA PHE A 185 22.89 -10.73 11.01
C PHE A 185 21.66 -10.54 11.92
N THR A 186 21.84 -10.73 13.23
CA THR A 186 20.77 -10.54 14.22
C THR A 186 20.40 -9.07 14.37
N GLY A 187 21.39 -8.18 14.44
CA GLY A 187 21.19 -6.73 14.53
C GLY A 187 20.46 -6.17 13.32
N ALA A 188 20.85 -6.61 12.11
CA ALA A 188 20.18 -6.26 10.86
C ALA A 188 18.70 -6.66 10.86
N THR A 189 18.41 -7.88 11.32
CA THR A 189 17.02 -8.37 11.40
C THR A 189 16.18 -7.53 12.36
N LEU A 190 16.70 -7.22 13.55
CA LEU A 190 16.00 -6.39 14.53
C LEU A 190 15.77 -4.97 13.99
N ALA A 191 16.79 -4.37 13.36
CA ALA A 191 16.67 -3.04 12.76
C ALA A 191 15.58 -2.99 11.68
N LEU A 192 15.53 -4.01 10.80
CA LEU A 192 14.51 -4.10 9.76
C LEU A 192 13.11 -4.37 10.33
N LEU A 193 12.98 -5.17 11.38
CA LEU A 193 11.70 -5.39 12.07
C LEU A 193 11.16 -4.11 12.69
N VAL A 194 12.02 -3.32 13.35
CA VAL A 194 11.64 -2.02 13.90
C VAL A 194 11.24 -1.06 12.77
N MET A 195 12.02 -1.00 11.69
CA MET A 195 11.70 -0.20 10.51
C MET A 195 10.34 -0.58 9.91
N LEU A 196 10.08 -1.88 9.76
CA LEU A 196 8.81 -2.41 9.27
C LEU A 196 7.66 -2.04 10.22
N ALA A 197 7.83 -2.18 11.53
CA ALA A 197 6.80 -1.85 12.51
C ALA A 197 6.44 -0.36 12.49
N ILE A 198 7.44 0.53 12.42
CA ILE A 198 7.24 1.99 12.27
C ILE A 198 6.55 2.29 10.94
N GLY A 199 7.03 1.67 9.86
CA GLY A 199 6.46 1.83 8.53
C GLY A 199 4.99 1.46 8.49
N LEU A 200 4.60 0.31 9.06
CA LEU A 200 3.21 -0.15 9.12
C LEU A 200 2.31 0.83 9.88
N SER A 201 2.78 1.35 11.01
CA SER A 201 2.04 2.36 11.79
C SER A 201 1.80 3.62 10.98
N LEU A 202 2.82 4.15 10.29
CA LEU A 202 2.69 5.35 9.47
C LEU A 202 1.81 5.10 8.23
N PHE A 203 2.07 4.01 7.52
CA PHE A 203 1.39 3.66 6.28
C PHE A 203 -0.10 3.43 6.48
N PHE A 204 -0.49 2.62 7.47
CA PHE A 204 -1.90 2.35 7.74
C PHE A 204 -2.54 3.35 8.71
N SER A 205 -1.75 4.22 9.33
CA SER A 205 -2.17 5.20 10.33
C SER A 205 -2.95 4.56 11.47
N PHE A 206 -2.44 3.46 12.02
CA PHE A 206 -2.99 2.82 13.22
C PHE A 206 -1.97 2.86 14.38
N SER A 207 -2.50 2.77 15.60
CA SER A 207 -1.70 2.61 16.82
C SER A 207 -1.62 1.13 17.21
N TRP A 208 -0.42 0.66 17.56
CA TRP A 208 -0.20 -0.71 18.03
C TRP A 208 -1.02 -1.05 19.27
N LEU A 209 -1.34 -0.07 20.12
CA LEU A 209 -2.25 -0.26 21.26
C LEU A 209 -3.64 -0.71 20.81
N HIS A 210 -4.20 -0.05 19.78
CA HIS A 210 -5.51 -0.43 19.23
C HIS A 210 -5.48 -1.83 18.60
N VAL A 211 -4.35 -2.24 18.02
CA VAL A 211 -4.17 -3.60 17.51
C VAL A 211 -4.13 -4.59 18.66
N ALA A 212 -3.35 -4.31 19.72
CA ALA A 212 -3.26 -5.15 20.90
C ALA A 212 -4.63 -5.32 21.59
N GLU A 213 -5.40 -4.25 21.73
CA GLU A 213 -6.76 -4.29 22.27
C GLU A 213 -7.69 -5.18 21.43
N ARG A 214 -7.70 -5.02 20.09
CA ARG A 214 -8.53 -5.83 19.20
C ARG A 214 -8.15 -7.31 19.23
N VAL A 215 -6.85 -7.60 19.25
CA VAL A 215 -6.36 -8.97 19.38
C VAL A 215 -6.77 -9.55 20.72
N GLY A 216 -6.66 -8.78 21.81
CA GLY A 216 -7.10 -9.17 23.14
C GLY A 216 -8.59 -9.51 23.19
N ILE A 217 -9.46 -8.65 22.65
CA ILE A 217 -10.91 -8.89 22.56
C ILE A 217 -11.19 -10.15 21.73
N TRP A 218 -10.48 -10.36 20.62
CA TRP A 218 -10.66 -11.54 19.79
C TRP A 218 -10.26 -12.83 20.51
N VAL A 219 -9.11 -12.83 21.18
CA VAL A 219 -8.62 -13.97 21.98
C VAL A 219 -9.59 -14.27 23.13
N GLU A 220 -10.06 -13.25 23.84
CA GLU A 220 -11.06 -13.42 24.91
C GLU A 220 -12.38 -13.97 24.35
N GLY A 221 -12.82 -13.51 23.17
CA GLY A 221 -14.00 -14.02 22.48
C GLY A 221 -13.87 -15.48 22.06
N VAL A 222 -12.71 -15.89 21.52
CA VAL A 222 -12.41 -17.28 21.18
C VAL A 222 -12.38 -18.15 22.45
N GLY A 223 -11.73 -17.68 23.50
CA GLY A 223 -11.68 -18.37 24.79
C GLY A 223 -13.07 -18.59 25.39
N ARG A 224 -13.92 -17.55 25.39
CA ARG A 224 -15.34 -17.67 25.81
C ARG A 224 -16.07 -18.72 24.98
N ARG A 225 -16.01 -18.66 23.65
CA ARG A 225 -16.67 -19.65 22.78
C ARG A 225 -16.24 -21.09 23.06
N ILE A 226 -14.94 -21.33 23.27
CA ILE A 226 -14.43 -22.66 23.58
C ILE A 226 -14.99 -23.14 24.93
N ARG A 227 -14.96 -22.27 25.94
CA ARG A 227 -15.51 -22.57 27.28
C ARG A 227 -17.01 -22.88 27.21
N ASP A 228 -17.78 -22.03 26.53
CA ASP A 228 -19.23 -22.19 26.41
C ASP A 228 -19.60 -23.48 25.67
N THR A 229 -18.84 -23.83 24.63
CA THR A 229 -19.03 -25.10 23.90
C THR A 229 -18.67 -26.31 24.76
N TYR A 230 -17.66 -26.19 25.63
CA TYR A 230 -17.27 -27.25 26.55
C TYR A 230 -18.32 -27.45 27.65
N SER A 231 -18.80 -26.37 28.27
CA SER A 231 -19.87 -26.41 29.27
C SER A 231 -21.16 -26.99 28.69
N ALA A 232 -21.58 -26.57 27.49
CA ALA A 232 -22.76 -27.11 26.81
C ALA A 232 -22.64 -28.61 26.46
N ARG A 233 -21.42 -29.15 26.32
CA ARG A 233 -21.19 -30.59 26.15
C ARG A 233 -21.24 -31.37 27.46
N GLN A 234 -20.89 -30.74 28.59
CA GLN A 234 -21.03 -31.34 29.92
C GLN A 234 -22.49 -31.40 30.35
N ASP A 235 -23.26 -30.34 30.09
CA ASP A 235 -24.70 -30.30 30.41
C ASP A 235 -25.53 -31.30 29.60
N ARG A 236 -25.09 -31.67 28.40
CA ARG A 236 -25.74 -32.74 27.59
C ARG A 236 -25.43 -34.16 28.06
N LYS A 237 -24.50 -34.34 29.00
CA LYS A 237 -24.11 -35.67 29.53
C LYS A 237 -24.78 -35.99 30.88
N VAL A 238 -25.47 -35.02 31.49
CA VAL A 238 -26.29 -35.17 32.70
C VAL A 238 -27.73 -35.39 32.27
#